data_AF-A0A8B5XIT0-F1
#
_entry.id   AF-A0A8B5XIT0-F1
#
_cell.length_a   1.000
_cell.length_b   1.000
_cell.length_c   1.000
_cell.angle_alpha   90.00
_cell.angle_beta   90.00
_cell.angle_gamma   90.00
#
_symmetry.space_group_name_H-M   'P 1'
#
loop_
_entity.id
_entity.type
_entity.pdbx_description
1 polymer ?
#
loop_
_entity_poly.entity_id
_entity_poly.type
_entity_poly.pdbx_seq_one_letter_code
_entity_poly.pdbx_strand_id
1 'polypeptide(L)'
;VVTVPLALSFGESKKLMKIRRGEDLFKKLGYEQESPQLLLLNEAFKRVSEVLLYRLNTGEKANVSLSDNVTAQAKYSGVRGNDITVTVKTNVDDSSSFDVVTFLDTVVMDSQTVKVLADLKNNDLVEFSGTGALQAVAGAKLTGGTDGTVSTQDYSEYFKALETVEFNYMALPVEDASIKKAAINFIKRMREDEGLGAQLVVADSDADSEAVINVKNGVILSDKTVIDKTKATVWVAAASANAGVEKSLTYEKYE
;
A
#
# COMPACT_ATOMS: atom_id res chain seq x y z
N VAL A 1 -9.30 8.94 -12.74
CA VAL A 1 -8.53 8.66 -11.51
C VAL A 1 -9.39 7.88 -10.53
N VAL A 2 -8.86 6.76 -10.01
CA VAL A 2 -9.52 5.92 -9.01
C VAL A 2 -8.79 5.98 -7.69
N THR A 3 -9.54 5.96 -6.60
CA THR A 3 -9.00 5.86 -5.25
C THR A 3 -9.36 4.50 -4.65
N VAL A 4 -8.39 3.88 -3.97
CA VAL A 4 -8.56 2.53 -3.40
C VAL A 4 -7.95 2.51 -1.99
N PRO A 5 -8.74 2.24 -0.94
CA PRO A 5 -8.24 2.05 0.40
C PRO A 5 -7.88 0.58 0.63
N LEU A 6 -6.64 0.29 1.04
CA LEU A 6 -6.16 -1.07 1.29
C LEU A 6 -5.50 -1.20 2.66
N ALA A 7 -5.67 -2.36 3.28
CA ALA A 7 -4.79 -2.82 4.34
C ALA A 7 -3.53 -3.40 3.71
N LEU A 8 -2.35 -2.90 4.07
CA LEU A 8 -1.07 -3.33 3.53
C LEU A 8 -0.06 -3.57 4.65
N SER A 9 0.96 -4.37 4.36
CA SER A 9 1.98 -4.75 5.33
C SER A 9 3.29 -3.96 5.22
N PHE A 10 3.34 -2.98 4.32
CA PHE A 10 4.45 -2.05 4.16
C PHE A 10 4.02 -0.79 3.39
N GLY A 11 4.84 0.26 3.41
CA GLY A 11 4.59 1.54 2.73
C GLY A 11 4.04 2.62 3.66
N GLU A 12 3.91 3.84 3.15
CA GLU A 12 3.48 4.99 3.97
C GLU A 12 2.01 4.84 4.42
N SER A 13 1.77 4.80 5.73
CA SER A 13 0.44 4.70 6.31
C SER A 13 -0.28 6.04 6.31
N LYS A 14 -1.62 6.00 6.23
CA LYS A 14 -2.51 7.16 6.43
C LYS A 14 -2.31 8.30 5.42
N LYS A 15 -1.70 8.01 4.28
CA LYS A 15 -1.51 8.98 3.19
C LYS A 15 -1.97 8.44 1.86
N LEU A 16 -2.42 9.36 1.01
CA LEU A 16 -2.72 9.07 -0.38
C LEU A 16 -1.41 8.98 -1.17
N MET A 17 -1.16 7.82 -1.73
CA MET A 17 -0.03 7.52 -2.58
C MET A 17 -0.49 7.39 -4.02
N LYS A 18 0.12 8.17 -4.90
CA LYS A 18 -0.05 8.00 -6.34
C LYS A 18 0.84 6.85 -6.82
N ILE A 19 0.21 5.78 -7.28
CA ILE A 19 0.89 4.61 -7.83
C ILE A 19 0.56 4.50 -9.30
N ARG A 20 1.59 4.37 -10.13
CA ARG A 20 1.44 4.21 -11.58
C ARG A 20 1.83 2.80 -12.01
N ARG A 21 1.18 2.32 -13.06
CA ARG A 21 1.51 1.04 -13.68
C ARG A 21 2.95 1.07 -14.19
N GLY A 22 3.73 0.04 -13.86
CA GLY A 22 5.14 -0.07 -14.22
C GLY A 22 6.11 0.62 -13.25
N GLU A 23 5.63 1.25 -12.18
CA GLU A 23 6.49 1.65 -11.06
C GLU A 23 7.01 0.43 -10.32
N ASP A 24 8.18 0.58 -9.68
CA ASP A 24 8.75 -0.43 -8.80
C ASP A 24 7.95 -0.54 -7.49
N LEU A 25 6.97 -1.44 -7.50
CA LEU A 25 6.13 -1.73 -6.33
C LEU A 25 6.89 -2.47 -5.24
N PHE A 26 7.97 -3.17 -5.59
CA PHE A 26 8.81 -3.84 -4.59
C PHE A 26 9.49 -2.79 -3.71
N LYS A 27 10.00 -1.72 -4.34
CA LYS A 27 10.59 -0.59 -3.62
C LYS A 27 9.57 0.24 -2.82
N LYS A 28 8.37 0.48 -3.37
CA LYS A 28 7.35 1.33 -2.72
C LYS A 28 6.53 0.61 -1.64
N LEU A 29 6.12 -0.63 -1.92
CA LEU A 29 5.15 -1.39 -1.12
C LEU A 29 5.74 -2.69 -0.57
N GLY A 30 7.00 -3.02 -0.86
CA GLY A 30 7.67 -4.21 -0.34
C GLY A 30 7.25 -5.53 -1.02
N TYR A 31 6.43 -5.47 -2.08
CA TYR A 31 5.87 -6.65 -2.73
C TYR A 31 6.08 -6.61 -4.24
N GLU A 32 6.35 -7.77 -4.81
CA GLU A 32 6.38 -7.94 -6.27
C GLU A 32 4.98 -7.76 -6.86
N GLN A 33 4.89 -7.35 -8.12
CA GLN A 33 3.61 -7.10 -8.79
C GLN A 33 2.65 -8.30 -8.65
N GLU A 34 3.15 -9.52 -8.77
CA GLU A 34 2.33 -10.75 -8.75
C GLU A 34 1.97 -11.22 -7.33
N SER A 35 2.43 -10.52 -6.29
CA SER A 35 2.18 -10.89 -4.90
C SER A 35 0.68 -10.80 -4.57
N PRO A 36 0.10 -11.78 -3.83
CA PRO A 36 -1.31 -11.75 -3.43
C PRO A 36 -1.72 -10.48 -2.67
N GLN A 37 -0.79 -9.86 -1.94
CA GLN A 37 -0.99 -8.61 -1.21
C GLN A 37 -1.34 -7.43 -2.14
N LEU A 38 -0.93 -7.49 -3.41
CA LEU A 38 -1.19 -6.45 -4.41
C LEU A 38 -2.33 -6.84 -5.37
N LEU A 39 -3.07 -7.92 -5.11
CA LEU A 39 -4.16 -8.39 -5.97
C LEU A 39 -5.12 -7.28 -6.36
N LEU A 40 -5.64 -6.51 -5.39
CA LEU A 40 -6.61 -5.45 -5.66
C LEU A 40 -6.00 -4.29 -6.48
N LEU A 41 -4.73 -3.98 -6.25
CA LEU A 41 -4.03 -2.98 -7.03
C LEU A 41 -3.84 -3.44 -8.48
N ASN A 42 -3.55 -4.73 -8.70
CA ASN A 42 -3.51 -5.34 -10.04
C ASN A 42 -4.87 -5.29 -10.72
N GLU A 43 -5.96 -5.58 -10.00
CA GLU A 43 -7.32 -5.48 -10.55
C GLU A 43 -7.65 -4.07 -11.03
N ALA A 44 -7.18 -3.03 -10.32
CA ALA A 44 -7.30 -1.66 -10.81
C ALA A 44 -6.46 -1.42 -12.09
N PHE A 45 -5.21 -1.89 -12.11
CA PHE A 45 -4.29 -1.66 -13.23
C PHE A 45 -4.64 -2.38 -14.53
N LYS A 46 -5.59 -3.33 -14.50
CA LYS A 46 -6.22 -3.88 -15.71
C LYS A 46 -6.93 -2.81 -16.53
N ARG A 47 -7.44 -1.76 -15.87
CA ARG A 47 -8.28 -0.73 -16.51
C ARG A 47 -7.68 0.67 -16.49
N VAL A 48 -6.90 1.02 -15.46
CA VAL A 48 -6.27 2.34 -15.35
C VAL A 48 -4.75 2.25 -15.30
N SER A 49 -4.06 3.33 -15.64
CA SER A 49 -2.59 3.45 -15.52
C SER A 49 -2.13 4.09 -14.21
N GLU A 50 -3.05 4.70 -13.45
CA GLU A 50 -2.76 5.42 -12.20
C GLU A 50 -3.88 5.17 -11.16
N VAL A 51 -3.47 4.90 -9.93
CA VAL A 51 -4.34 4.67 -8.77
C VAL A 51 -3.88 5.57 -7.61
N LEU A 52 -4.83 6.21 -6.94
CA LEU A 52 -4.61 6.86 -5.65
C LEU A 52 -4.86 5.84 -4.53
N LEU A 53 -3.79 5.20 -4.09
CA LEU A 53 -3.80 4.19 -3.05
C LEU A 53 -3.76 4.85 -1.66
N TYR A 54 -4.61 4.39 -0.74
CA TYR A 54 -4.54 4.80 0.66
C TYR A 54 -4.28 3.59 1.55
N ARG A 55 -3.17 3.58 2.29
CA ARG A 55 -2.88 2.52 3.27
C ARG A 55 -3.64 2.83 4.58
N LEU A 56 -4.65 2.00 4.87
CA LEU A 56 -5.56 2.19 6.00
C LEU A 56 -4.90 1.93 7.35
N ASN A 57 -4.13 0.85 7.45
CA ASN A 57 -3.63 0.34 8.71
C ASN A 57 -2.28 0.96 9.11
N THR A 58 -2.08 0.98 10.42
CA THR A 58 -0.81 1.20 11.10
C THR A 58 -0.57 0.03 12.03
N GLY A 59 0.69 -0.37 12.19
CA GLY A 59 1.07 -1.27 13.27
C GLY A 59 2.49 -0.97 13.74
N GLU A 60 3.21 -2.01 14.15
CA GLU A 60 4.55 -1.87 14.71
C GLU A 60 5.64 -1.96 13.62
N LYS A 61 6.72 -1.18 13.81
CA LYS A 61 7.92 -1.24 12.97
C LYS A 61 8.84 -2.37 13.46
N ALA A 62 9.21 -3.27 12.55
CA ALA A 62 10.21 -4.28 12.85
C ALA A 62 11.56 -3.61 13.16
N ASN A 63 12.35 -4.15 14.08
CA ASN A 63 13.66 -3.61 14.42
C ASN A 63 14.62 -4.72 14.87
N VAL A 64 15.90 -4.37 14.92
CA VAL A 64 16.98 -5.22 15.45
C VAL A 64 18.16 -4.35 15.92
N SER A 65 18.80 -4.75 17.00
CA SER A 65 20.09 -4.20 17.42
C SER A 65 21.20 -4.86 16.61
N LEU A 66 21.98 -4.07 15.87
CA LEU A 66 23.13 -4.56 15.08
C LEU A 66 24.37 -4.72 15.98
N SER A 67 24.55 -3.82 16.93
CA SER A 67 25.59 -3.84 17.95
C SER A 67 25.15 -2.97 19.14
N ASP A 68 26.01 -2.82 20.15
CA ASP A 68 25.73 -1.96 21.30
C ASP A 68 25.42 -0.52 20.85
N ASN A 69 24.21 -0.04 21.17
CA ASN A 69 23.72 1.28 20.80
C ASN A 69 23.68 1.56 19.29
N VAL A 70 23.49 0.54 18.46
CA VAL A 70 23.22 0.69 17.01
C VAL A 70 21.99 -0.14 16.63
N THR A 71 20.97 0.52 16.10
CA THR A 71 19.68 -0.10 15.76
C THR A 71 19.35 0.12 14.30
N ALA A 72 18.90 -0.95 13.64
CA ALA A 72 18.20 -0.87 12.36
C ALA A 72 16.71 -1.09 12.59
N GLN A 73 15.88 -0.15 12.12
CA GLN A 73 14.43 -0.21 12.22
C GLN A 73 13.82 -0.11 10.83
N ALA A 74 12.75 -0.87 10.56
CA ALA A 74 12.02 -0.77 9.31
C ALA A 74 11.42 0.64 9.14
N LYS A 75 11.56 1.22 7.96
CA LYS A 75 11.05 2.57 7.64
C LYS A 75 9.54 2.68 7.84
N TYR A 76 8.81 1.62 7.51
CA TYR A 76 7.37 1.53 7.65
C TYR A 76 6.98 0.37 8.56
N SER A 77 5.84 0.52 9.24
CA SER A 77 5.26 -0.55 10.05
C SER A 77 4.66 -1.65 9.18
N GLY A 78 4.49 -2.82 9.78
CA GLY A 78 3.87 -3.98 9.15
C GLY A 78 4.74 -5.23 9.19
N VAL A 79 4.10 -6.38 8.93
CA VAL A 79 4.76 -7.69 9.00
C VAL A 79 5.86 -7.84 7.97
N ARG A 80 5.82 -7.08 6.87
CA ARG A 80 6.83 -7.13 5.81
C ARG A 80 8.19 -6.62 6.29
N GLY A 81 8.21 -5.75 7.31
CA GLY A 81 9.45 -5.34 7.95
C GLY A 81 10.24 -6.49 8.57
N ASN A 82 9.55 -7.60 8.93
CA ASN A 82 10.22 -8.78 9.48
C ASN A 82 11.03 -9.53 8.43
N ASP A 83 10.81 -9.29 7.13
CA ASP A 83 11.57 -9.95 6.05
C ASP A 83 12.82 -9.16 5.66
N ILE A 84 13.10 -8.06 6.37
CA ILE A 84 14.30 -7.26 6.17
C ILE A 84 15.45 -7.87 6.95
N THR A 85 16.60 -8.02 6.29
CA THR A 85 17.85 -8.46 6.92
C THR A 85 18.95 -7.45 6.64
N VAL A 86 19.71 -7.07 7.66
CA VAL A 86 20.89 -6.22 7.52
C VAL A 86 22.14 -7.03 7.82
N THR A 87 23.12 -7.00 6.91
CA THR A 87 24.45 -7.56 7.15
C THR A 87 25.46 -6.43 7.26
N VAL A 88 26.42 -6.57 8.16
CA VAL A 88 27.56 -5.66 8.30
C VAL A 88 28.82 -6.49 8.18
N LYS A 89 29.68 -6.20 7.21
CA LYS A 89 30.93 -6.93 7.01
C LYS A 89 32.08 -5.94 6.98
N THR A 90 33.25 -6.32 7.49
CA THR A 90 34.46 -5.54 7.25
C THR A 90 34.76 -5.56 5.76
N ASN A 91 35.03 -4.38 5.18
CA ASN A 91 35.35 -4.26 3.77
C ASN A 91 36.70 -4.95 3.46
N VAL A 92 36.77 -5.61 2.31
CA VAL A 92 37.94 -6.43 1.94
C VAL A 92 39.13 -5.59 1.44
N ASP A 93 38.87 -4.40 0.91
CA ASP A 93 39.88 -3.50 0.35
C ASP A 93 40.37 -2.48 1.40
N ASP A 94 39.49 -2.05 2.32
CA ASP A 94 39.80 -1.17 3.44
C ASP A 94 39.25 -1.75 4.75
N SER A 95 40.13 -2.37 5.56
CA SER A 95 39.75 -2.95 6.84
C SER A 95 39.26 -1.94 7.89
N SER A 96 39.38 -0.63 7.62
CA SER A 96 38.81 0.45 8.45
C SER A 96 37.37 0.81 8.05
N SER A 97 36.83 0.20 7.00
CA SER A 97 35.49 0.42 6.48
C SER A 97 34.61 -0.83 6.66
N PHE A 98 33.29 -0.62 6.65
CA PHE A 98 32.27 -1.65 6.73
C PHE A 98 31.35 -1.58 5.52
N ASP A 99 31.05 -2.74 4.93
CA ASP A 99 29.99 -2.92 3.95
C ASP A 99 28.70 -3.29 4.68
N VAL A 100 27.76 -2.35 4.68
CA VAL A 100 26.41 -2.52 5.23
C VAL A 100 25.45 -2.78 4.08
N VAL A 101 24.86 -3.97 4.07
CA VAL A 101 23.95 -4.41 3.01
C VAL A 101 22.57 -4.69 3.60
N THR A 102 21.55 -4.08 3.03
CA THR A 102 20.14 -4.28 3.41
C THR A 102 19.46 -5.16 2.37
N PHE A 103 18.83 -6.23 2.84
CA PHE A 103 18.09 -7.18 2.04
C PHE A 103 16.60 -7.10 2.37
N LEU A 104 15.76 -7.29 1.35
CA LEU A 104 14.36 -7.68 1.53
C LEU A 104 14.20 -9.09 0.96
N ASP A 105 13.79 -10.04 1.81
CA ASP A 105 13.94 -11.47 1.54
C ASP A 105 15.41 -11.81 1.18
N THR A 106 15.66 -12.17 -0.08
CA THR A 106 16.99 -12.51 -0.62
C THR A 106 17.53 -11.44 -1.57
N VAL A 107 16.78 -10.37 -1.83
CA VAL A 107 17.15 -9.33 -2.80
C VAL A 107 17.92 -8.23 -2.09
N VAL A 108 19.08 -7.86 -2.63
CA VAL A 108 19.85 -6.70 -2.17
C VAL A 108 19.10 -5.44 -2.57
N MET A 109 18.71 -4.63 -1.59
CA MET A 109 17.94 -3.41 -1.80
C MET A 109 18.77 -2.15 -1.61
N ASP A 110 19.83 -2.24 -0.81
CA ASP A 110 20.77 -1.15 -0.59
C ASP A 110 22.12 -1.71 -0.12
N SER A 111 23.21 -1.04 -0.50
CA SER A 111 24.58 -1.39 -0.13
C SER A 111 25.39 -0.12 0.06
N GLN A 112 25.96 0.06 1.26
CA GLN A 112 26.74 1.23 1.63
C GLN A 112 28.07 0.81 2.25
N THR A 113 29.16 1.45 1.83
CA THR A 113 30.47 1.28 2.46
C THR A 113 30.77 2.52 3.31
N VAL A 114 30.90 2.34 4.62
CA VAL A 114 31.05 3.44 5.59
C VAL A 114 32.09 3.11 6.65
N LYS A 115 32.76 4.12 7.21
CA LYS A 115 33.71 3.94 8.33
C LYS A 115 33.03 3.99 9.68
N VAL A 116 32.05 4.88 9.81
CA VAL A 116 31.32 5.12 11.05
C VAL A 116 29.82 5.17 10.80
N LEU A 117 29.03 4.92 11.85
CA LEU A 117 27.56 4.94 11.76
C LEU A 117 27.01 6.29 11.24
N ALA A 118 27.67 7.40 11.57
CA ALA A 118 27.23 8.74 11.15
C ALA A 118 27.25 8.93 9.63
N ASP A 119 28.06 8.16 8.90
CA ASP A 119 28.11 8.20 7.44
C ASP A 119 27.04 7.30 6.79
N LEU A 120 26.42 6.40 7.56
CA LEU A 120 25.40 5.49 7.09
C LEU A 120 24.07 6.23 6.90
N LYS A 121 23.55 6.18 5.68
CA LYS A 121 22.31 6.86 5.32
C LYS A 121 21.14 5.91 5.46
N ASN A 122 20.01 6.44 5.93
CA ASN A 122 18.73 5.72 5.86
C ASN A 122 18.39 5.44 4.39
N ASN A 123 17.79 4.28 4.14
CA ASN A 123 17.37 3.87 2.80
C ASN A 123 15.85 3.72 2.75
N ASP A 124 15.35 3.12 1.67
CA ASP A 124 13.90 2.98 1.46
C ASP A 124 13.26 1.88 2.32
N LEU A 125 14.06 1.06 2.99
CA LEU A 125 13.58 -0.04 3.84
C LEU A 125 13.89 0.15 5.32
N VAL A 126 15.03 0.74 5.66
CA VAL A 126 15.49 0.85 7.04
C VAL A 126 15.98 2.25 7.40
N GLU A 127 15.73 2.59 8.64
CA GLU A 127 16.26 3.75 9.34
C GLU A 127 17.29 3.25 10.37
N PHE A 128 18.53 3.72 10.23
CA PHE A 128 19.61 3.44 11.15
C PHE A 128 19.67 4.54 12.22
N SER A 129 19.90 4.14 13.46
CA SER A 129 20.00 5.07 14.59
C SER A 129 20.95 4.57 15.65
N GLY A 130 21.43 5.49 16.49
CA GLY A 130 22.32 5.17 17.60
C GLY A 130 23.59 6.00 17.62
N THR A 131 24.50 5.64 18.53
CA THR A 131 25.79 6.31 18.76
C THR A 131 26.95 5.33 18.93
N GLY A 132 26.69 4.03 18.83
CA GLY A 132 27.68 2.97 18.95
C GLY A 132 28.58 2.81 17.72
N ALA A 133 29.60 1.95 17.86
CA ALA A 133 30.46 1.56 16.76
C ALA A 133 29.82 0.43 15.94
N LEU A 134 30.05 0.46 14.62
CA LEU A 134 29.69 -0.65 13.74
C LEU A 134 30.54 -1.88 14.09
N GLN A 135 29.90 -3.04 14.09
CA GLN A 135 30.55 -4.33 14.29
C GLN A 135 30.10 -5.29 13.19
N ALA A 136 30.90 -6.30 12.89
CA ALA A 136 30.54 -7.30 11.90
C ALA A 136 29.32 -8.12 12.37
N VAL A 137 28.32 -8.21 11.51
CA VAL A 137 27.06 -8.92 11.71
C VAL A 137 26.77 -9.74 10.46
N ALA A 138 26.77 -11.07 10.61
CA ALA A 138 26.57 -12.00 9.49
C ALA A 138 25.20 -11.87 8.83
N GLY A 139 24.19 -11.43 9.58
CA GLY A 139 22.82 -11.14 9.12
C GLY A 139 21.86 -10.99 10.29
N ALA A 140 21.49 -9.75 10.60
CA ALA A 140 20.49 -9.42 11.61
C ALA A 140 19.13 -9.24 10.93
N LYS A 141 18.23 -10.18 11.18
CA LYS A 141 16.85 -10.12 10.71
C LYS A 141 16.04 -9.20 11.63
N LEU A 142 15.31 -8.26 11.07
CA LEU A 142 14.40 -7.39 11.83
C LEU A 142 13.22 -8.21 12.33
N THR A 143 12.72 -7.90 13.53
CA THR A 143 11.58 -8.61 14.13
C THR A 143 10.62 -7.66 14.83
N GLY A 144 9.42 -8.14 15.17
CA GLY A 144 8.41 -7.38 15.91
C GLY A 144 7.50 -6.50 15.06
N GLY A 145 7.63 -6.53 13.73
CA GLY A 145 6.73 -5.82 12.82
C GLY A 145 5.33 -6.45 12.79
N THR A 146 4.29 -5.63 12.88
CA THR A 146 2.89 -6.07 12.84
C THR A 146 2.03 -5.09 12.04
N ASP A 147 0.94 -5.59 11.43
CA ASP A 147 0.06 -4.78 10.58
C ASP A 147 -0.99 -3.99 11.39
N GLY A 148 -1.20 -4.33 12.66
CA GLY A 148 -2.33 -3.84 13.43
C GLY A 148 -3.68 -4.28 12.86
N THR A 149 -4.74 -3.58 13.24
CA THR A 149 -6.11 -3.85 12.79
C THR A 149 -6.72 -2.60 12.16
N VAL A 150 -7.39 -2.76 11.03
CA VAL A 150 -8.15 -1.66 10.42
C VAL A 150 -9.42 -1.38 11.22
N SER A 151 -9.63 -0.13 11.58
CA SER A 151 -10.79 0.38 12.30
C SER A 151 -11.71 1.21 11.40
N THR A 152 -12.93 1.50 11.87
CA THR A 152 -13.85 2.44 11.20
C THR A 152 -13.27 3.85 11.12
N GLN A 153 -12.47 4.26 12.10
CA GLN A 153 -11.79 5.55 12.12
C GLN A 153 -10.78 5.69 10.97
N ASP A 154 -10.14 4.59 10.56
CA ASP A 154 -9.17 4.60 9.46
C ASP A 154 -9.84 4.96 8.12
N TYR A 155 -11.08 4.51 7.93
CA TYR A 155 -11.87 4.90 6.77
C TYR A 155 -12.33 6.36 6.84
N SER A 156 -12.70 6.85 8.03
CA SER A 156 -13.03 8.27 8.21
C SER A 156 -11.85 9.19 7.86
N GLU A 157 -10.63 8.80 8.25
CA GLU A 157 -9.40 9.52 7.89
C GLU A 157 -9.11 9.47 6.40
N TYR A 158 -9.35 8.32 5.77
CA TYR A 158 -9.27 8.18 4.32
C TYR A 158 -10.26 9.10 3.60
N PHE A 159 -11.53 9.15 4.02
CA PHE A 159 -12.54 10.03 3.43
C PHE A 159 -12.14 11.50 3.56
N LYS A 160 -11.62 11.89 4.73
CA LYS A 160 -11.08 13.24 4.95
C LYS A 160 -9.89 13.55 4.05
N ALA A 161 -8.99 12.60 3.83
CA ALA A 161 -7.87 12.77 2.91
C ALA A 161 -8.34 12.96 1.45
N LEU A 162 -9.48 12.37 1.08
CA LEU A 162 -10.07 12.54 -0.24
C LEU A 162 -10.66 13.93 -0.49
N GLU A 163 -11.02 14.69 0.54
CA GLU A 163 -11.60 16.04 0.40
C GLU A 163 -10.63 17.03 -0.25
N THR A 164 -9.32 16.76 -0.21
CA THR A 164 -8.28 17.67 -0.73
C THR A 164 -7.71 17.24 -2.08
N VAL A 165 -8.29 16.22 -2.71
CA VAL A 165 -7.80 15.69 -3.99
C VAL A 165 -8.93 15.47 -4.99
N GLU A 166 -8.60 15.61 -6.27
CA GLU A 166 -9.52 15.29 -7.35
C GLU A 166 -9.47 13.80 -7.67
N PHE A 167 -10.66 13.19 -7.75
CA PHE A 167 -10.84 11.81 -8.19
C PHE A 167 -12.18 11.64 -8.90
N ASN A 168 -12.33 10.55 -9.66
CA ASN A 168 -13.57 10.26 -10.37
C ASN A 168 -14.35 9.13 -9.71
N TYR A 169 -13.65 8.08 -9.27
CA TYR A 169 -14.27 6.91 -8.66
C TYR A 169 -13.53 6.49 -7.39
N MET A 170 -14.29 6.16 -6.36
CA MET A 170 -13.81 5.65 -5.09
C MET A 170 -14.23 4.20 -4.96
N ALA A 171 -13.29 3.27 -4.96
CA ALA A 171 -13.57 1.87 -4.67
C ALA A 171 -13.64 1.65 -3.15
N LEU A 172 -14.56 0.82 -2.69
CA LEU A 172 -14.69 0.48 -1.28
C LEU A 172 -14.80 -1.05 -1.09
N PRO A 173 -13.66 -1.76 -1.06
CA PRO A 173 -13.62 -3.21 -0.88
C PRO A 173 -13.78 -3.61 0.60
N VAL A 174 -14.95 -3.33 1.18
CA VAL A 174 -15.27 -3.62 2.60
C VAL A 174 -16.64 -4.28 2.73
N GLU A 175 -16.82 -5.13 3.73
CA GLU A 175 -18.13 -5.71 4.06
C GLU A 175 -18.93 -4.91 5.10
N ASP A 176 -18.25 -4.19 5.99
CA ASP A 176 -18.85 -3.48 7.12
C ASP A 176 -19.90 -2.45 6.69
N ALA A 177 -21.13 -2.64 7.14
CA ALA A 177 -22.27 -1.81 6.74
C ALA A 177 -22.18 -0.36 7.24
N SER A 178 -21.53 -0.12 8.39
CA SER A 178 -21.37 1.22 8.95
C SER A 178 -20.39 2.04 8.11
N ILE A 179 -19.29 1.42 7.67
CA ILE A 179 -18.32 2.03 6.76
C ILE A 179 -18.97 2.30 5.40
N LYS A 180 -19.74 1.36 4.85
CA LYS A 180 -20.50 1.56 3.60
C LYS A 180 -21.44 2.76 3.71
N LYS A 181 -22.22 2.85 4.80
CA LYS A 181 -23.14 3.97 5.04
C LYS A 181 -22.40 5.31 5.15
N ALA A 182 -21.28 5.35 5.85
CA ALA A 182 -20.46 6.54 5.96
C ALA A 182 -19.90 6.98 4.60
N ALA A 183 -19.43 6.04 3.78
CA ALA A 183 -18.93 6.32 2.43
C ALA A 183 -20.04 6.86 1.49
N ILE A 184 -21.26 6.32 1.59
CA ILE A 184 -22.42 6.79 0.80
C ILE A 184 -22.76 8.23 1.17
N ASN A 185 -22.81 8.55 2.47
CA ASN A 185 -23.05 9.92 2.91
C ASN A 185 -21.93 10.86 2.46
N PHE A 186 -20.68 10.41 2.55
CA PHE A 186 -19.52 11.15 2.08
C PHE A 186 -19.64 11.48 0.59
N ILE A 187 -19.87 10.49 -0.28
CA ILE A 187 -19.91 10.75 -1.73
C ILE A 187 -21.10 11.62 -2.15
N LYS A 188 -22.26 11.49 -1.49
CA LYS A 188 -23.42 12.36 -1.73
C LYS A 188 -23.07 13.82 -1.41
N ARG A 189 -22.48 14.07 -0.23
CA ARG A 189 -22.00 15.39 0.18
C ARG A 189 -20.98 15.95 -0.81
N MET A 190 -20.00 15.16 -1.24
CA MET A 190 -18.99 15.61 -2.23
C MET A 190 -19.63 16.06 -3.54
N ARG A 191 -20.74 15.45 -3.97
CA ARG A 191 -21.45 15.81 -5.20
C ARG A 191 -22.38 17.01 -5.02
N GLU A 192 -23.17 16.99 -3.96
CA GLU A 192 -24.27 17.94 -3.72
C GLU A 192 -23.76 19.28 -3.18
N ASP A 193 -22.81 19.24 -2.24
CA ASP A 193 -22.34 20.44 -1.52
C ASP A 193 -21.04 20.99 -2.12
N GLU A 194 -20.11 20.10 -2.49
CA GLU A 194 -18.77 20.49 -2.97
C GLU A 194 -18.67 20.54 -4.51
N GLY A 195 -19.72 20.09 -5.22
CA GLY A 195 -19.76 20.07 -6.69
C GLY A 195 -18.80 19.06 -7.34
N LEU A 196 -18.18 18.16 -6.58
CA LEU A 196 -17.30 17.11 -7.09
C LEU A 196 -18.14 15.91 -7.57
N GLY A 197 -18.30 15.79 -8.88
CA GLY A 197 -19.07 14.73 -9.56
C GLY A 197 -18.50 13.31 -9.48
N ALA A 198 -17.80 12.94 -8.41
CA ALA A 198 -17.24 11.60 -8.21
C ALA A 198 -18.32 10.56 -7.86
N GLN A 199 -18.02 9.27 -8.02
CA GLN A 199 -18.91 8.16 -7.67
C GLN A 199 -18.24 7.15 -6.73
N LEU A 200 -19.03 6.53 -5.87
CA LEU A 200 -18.62 5.44 -4.99
C LEU A 200 -18.95 4.10 -5.63
N VAL A 201 -18.04 3.14 -5.54
CA VAL A 201 -18.26 1.76 -5.96
C VAL A 201 -18.17 0.86 -4.73
N VAL A 202 -19.28 0.22 -4.38
CA VAL A 202 -19.42 -0.58 -3.16
C VAL A 202 -20.22 -1.84 -3.46
N ALA A 203 -20.02 -2.90 -2.68
CA ALA A 203 -20.74 -4.14 -2.87
C ALA A 203 -21.94 -4.28 -1.92
N ASP A 204 -23.03 -4.83 -2.45
CA ASP A 204 -24.30 -5.09 -1.74
C ASP A 204 -24.76 -3.92 -0.87
N SER A 205 -25.01 -2.78 -1.51
CA SER A 205 -25.55 -1.58 -0.88
C SER A 205 -26.88 -1.15 -1.52
N ASP A 206 -27.84 -0.75 -0.68
CA ASP A 206 -29.11 -0.15 -1.09
C ASP A 206 -29.07 1.38 -0.92
N ALA A 207 -28.13 2.01 -1.63
CA ALA A 207 -27.83 3.44 -1.46
C ALA A 207 -28.88 4.37 -2.08
N ASP A 208 -29.71 3.84 -2.99
CA ASP A 208 -30.70 4.54 -3.81
C ASP A 208 -30.20 5.92 -4.29
N SER A 209 -29.11 5.91 -5.06
CA SER A 209 -28.47 7.13 -5.54
C SER A 209 -27.58 6.88 -6.75
N GLU A 210 -27.61 7.80 -7.70
CA GLU A 210 -26.74 7.86 -8.86
C GLU A 210 -25.26 8.09 -8.52
N ALA A 211 -24.98 8.55 -7.30
CA ALA A 211 -23.63 8.68 -6.77
C ALA A 211 -22.95 7.32 -6.49
N VAL A 212 -23.71 6.21 -6.50
CA VAL A 212 -23.26 4.91 -6.01
C VAL A 212 -23.48 3.81 -7.04
N ILE A 213 -22.41 3.10 -7.38
CA ILE A 213 -22.44 1.85 -8.15
C ILE A 213 -22.44 0.68 -7.17
N ASN A 214 -23.50 -0.12 -7.21
CA ASN A 214 -23.65 -1.31 -6.38
C ASN A 214 -23.19 -2.58 -7.12
N VAL A 215 -22.09 -3.18 -6.67
CA VAL A 215 -21.56 -4.45 -7.20
C VAL A 215 -22.26 -5.62 -6.54
N LYS A 216 -22.93 -6.47 -7.33
CA LYS A 216 -23.79 -7.55 -6.82
C LYS A 216 -23.08 -8.89 -6.65
N ASN A 217 -22.10 -9.19 -7.50
CA ASN A 217 -21.39 -10.47 -7.51
C ASN A 217 -19.91 -10.29 -7.82
N GLY A 218 -19.16 -11.32 -7.51
CA GLY A 218 -17.75 -11.45 -7.88
C GLY A 218 -17.54 -12.17 -9.21
N VAL A 219 -16.27 -12.47 -9.51
CA VAL A 219 -15.82 -13.25 -10.66
C VAL A 219 -14.81 -14.32 -10.23
N ILE A 220 -14.61 -15.30 -11.10
CA ILE A 220 -13.55 -16.30 -10.98
C ILE A 220 -12.59 -16.05 -12.14
N LEU A 221 -11.33 -15.77 -11.84
CA LEU A 221 -10.30 -15.52 -12.83
C LEU A 221 -9.84 -16.84 -13.50
N SER A 222 -9.10 -16.72 -14.60
CA SER A 222 -8.61 -17.88 -15.38
C SER A 222 -7.67 -18.80 -14.60
N ASP A 223 -6.92 -18.23 -13.64
CA ASP A 223 -6.06 -18.94 -12.68
C ASP A 223 -6.84 -19.56 -11.50
N LYS A 224 -8.17 -19.45 -11.52
CA LYS A 224 -9.13 -19.86 -10.46
C LYS A 224 -9.12 -18.98 -9.21
N THR A 225 -8.44 -17.84 -9.24
CA THR A 225 -8.53 -16.85 -8.16
C THR A 225 -9.96 -16.32 -8.06
N VAL A 226 -10.53 -16.35 -6.86
CA VAL A 226 -11.88 -15.85 -6.60
C VAL A 226 -11.81 -14.39 -6.18
N ILE A 227 -12.38 -13.53 -7.00
CA ILE A 227 -12.62 -12.11 -6.71
C ILE A 227 -14.05 -12.01 -6.24
N ASP A 228 -14.29 -11.96 -4.93
CA ASP A 228 -15.64 -11.74 -4.41
C ASP A 228 -16.18 -10.34 -4.80
N LYS A 229 -17.46 -10.12 -4.50
CA LYS A 229 -18.17 -8.86 -4.80
C LYS A 229 -17.46 -7.62 -4.25
N THR A 230 -16.86 -7.68 -3.06
CA THR A 230 -16.17 -6.53 -2.45
C THR A 230 -14.87 -6.23 -3.18
N LYS A 231 -14.10 -7.27 -3.51
CA LYS A 231 -12.87 -7.13 -4.29
C LYS A 231 -13.16 -6.62 -5.70
N ALA A 232 -14.25 -7.07 -6.31
CA ALA A 232 -14.68 -6.65 -7.65
C ALA A 232 -14.99 -5.15 -7.74
N THR A 233 -15.30 -4.47 -6.62
CA THR A 233 -15.49 -3.01 -6.60
C THR A 233 -14.29 -2.24 -7.15
N VAL A 234 -13.08 -2.76 -6.95
CA VAL A 234 -11.85 -2.11 -7.39
C VAL A 234 -11.74 -2.11 -8.91
N TRP A 235 -11.99 -3.26 -9.54
CA TRP A 235 -12.03 -3.35 -11.00
C TRP A 235 -13.17 -2.51 -11.58
N VAL A 236 -14.37 -2.55 -10.99
CA VAL A 236 -15.52 -1.78 -11.48
C VAL A 236 -15.24 -0.27 -11.41
N ALA A 237 -14.65 0.21 -10.31
CA ALA A 237 -14.23 1.61 -10.21
C ALA A 237 -13.20 1.98 -11.29
N ALA A 238 -12.22 1.11 -11.53
CA ALA A 238 -11.19 1.30 -12.56
C ALA A 238 -11.76 1.27 -13.98
N ALA A 239 -12.66 0.34 -14.28
CA ALA A 239 -13.35 0.25 -15.55
C ALA A 239 -14.18 1.52 -15.82
N SER A 240 -14.94 1.98 -14.84
CA SER A 240 -15.77 3.19 -14.97
C SER A 240 -14.92 4.45 -15.13
N ALA A 241 -13.77 4.53 -14.44
CA ALA A 241 -12.83 5.62 -14.63
C ALA A 241 -12.18 5.64 -16.02
N ASN A 242 -11.94 4.47 -16.62
CA ASN A 242 -11.34 4.36 -17.95
C ASN A 242 -12.35 4.54 -19.08
N ALA A 243 -13.62 4.21 -18.86
CA ALA A 243 -14.68 4.37 -19.87
C ALA A 243 -14.88 5.84 -20.29
N GLY A 244 -14.68 6.78 -19.36
CA GLY A 244 -14.88 8.21 -19.60
C GLY A 244 -16.34 8.53 -19.94
N VAL A 245 -16.55 9.56 -20.75
CA VAL A 245 -17.90 10.00 -21.19
C VAL A 245 -18.37 9.32 -22.48
N GLU A 246 -17.50 8.58 -23.16
CA GLU A 246 -17.73 8.12 -24.54
C GLU A 246 -18.28 6.69 -24.62
N LYS A 247 -18.16 5.89 -23.55
CA LYS A 247 -18.43 4.45 -23.57
C LYS A 247 -19.24 3.98 -22.38
N SER A 248 -20.10 3.01 -22.61
CA SER A 248 -20.77 2.22 -21.57
C SER A 248 -19.98 0.94 -21.29
N LEU A 249 -20.04 0.45 -20.05
CA LEU A 249 -19.47 -0.84 -19.65
C LEU A 249 -20.41 -2.03 -19.93
N THR A 250 -21.60 -1.81 -20.50
CA THR A 250 -22.53 -2.88 -20.83
C THR A 250 -21.90 -3.84 -21.85
N TYR A 251 -21.86 -5.14 -21.54
CA TYR A 251 -21.13 -6.20 -22.29
C TYR A 251 -19.60 -6.09 -22.29
N GLU A 252 -19.02 -5.18 -21.51
CA GLU A 252 -17.57 -5.11 -21.34
C GLU A 252 -17.07 -6.37 -20.61
N LYS A 253 -15.99 -6.97 -21.12
CA LYS A 253 -15.42 -8.19 -20.54
C LYS A 253 -14.63 -7.90 -19.26
N TYR A 254 -14.72 -8.79 -18.28
CA TYR A 254 -13.78 -8.79 -17.16
C TYR A 254 -12.53 -9.56 -17.58
N GLU A 255 -11.45 -8.84 -17.89
CA GLU A 255 -10.13 -9.41 -18.22
C GLU A 255 -9.31 -9.75 -16.98
#